data_AF-A0AAW2L527-F1
#
_entry.id   AF-A0AAW2L527-F1
#
_cell.length_a   1.000
_cell.length_b   1.000
_cell.length_c   1.000
_cell.angle_alpha   90.00
_cell.angle_beta   90.00
_cell.angle_gamma   90.00
#
_symmetry.space_group_name_H-M   'P 1'
#
loop_
_entity.id
_entity.type
_entity.pdbx_description
1 polymer ?
#
loop_
_entity_poly.entity_id
_entity_poly.type
_entity_poly.pdbx_seq_one_letter_code
_entity_poly.pdbx_strand_id
1 'polypeptide(L)' 'MPDLPKYDGTKDPQEHIAAFELVMNLYGQSNAINAKLFITTLTGKAQEWFASLPGGCIETID' A
#
# COMPACT_ATOMS: atom_id res chain seq x y z
N MET A 1 -16.02 0.70 -1.16
CA MET A 1 -14.56 0.49 -1.20
C MET A 1 -14.19 -0.11 0.16
N PRO A 2 -13.35 -1.15 0.23
CA PRO A 2 -12.95 -1.72 1.52
C PRO A 2 -12.34 -0.63 2.41
N ASP A 3 -12.56 -0.72 3.71
CA ASP A 3 -11.84 0.13 4.65
C ASP A 3 -10.39 -0.38 4.70
N LEU A 4 -9.47 0.45 4.19
CA LEU A 4 -8.06 0.09 4.07
C LEU A 4 -7.27 0.82 5.16
N PRO A 5 -6.36 0.11 5.86
CA PRO A 5 -5.51 0.76 6.86
C PRO A 5 -4.73 1.91 6.20
N LYS A 6 -4.51 2.99 6.95
CA LYS A 6 -3.70 4.13 6.51
C LYS A 6 -2.30 4.06 7.07
N TYR A 7 -1.34 4.43 6.23
CA TYR A 7 0.08 4.40 6.56
C TYR A 7 0.73 5.76 6.28
N ASP A 8 1.17 6.42 7.35
CA ASP A 8 1.83 7.72 7.29
C ASP A 8 3.36 7.65 7.36
N GLY A 9 3.92 6.43 7.48
CA GLY A 9 5.35 6.19 7.64
C GLY A 9 5.84 6.06 9.08
N THR A 10 4.96 6.12 10.09
CA THR A 10 5.35 6.11 11.51
C THR A 10 5.14 4.77 12.22
N LYS A 11 4.20 3.96 11.72
CA LYS A 11 3.90 2.62 12.25
C LYS A 11 4.84 1.57 11.65
N ASP A 12 4.83 0.37 12.21
CA ASP A 12 5.56 -0.76 11.65
C ASP A 12 5.07 -1.05 10.22
N PRO A 13 5.94 -0.97 9.19
CA PRO A 13 5.58 -1.32 7.82
C PRO A 13 5.04 -2.76 7.68
N GLN A 14 5.54 -3.70 8.48
CA GLN A 14 5.14 -5.12 8.40
C GLN A 14 3.70 -5.32 8.89
N GLU A 15 3.31 -4.64 9.98
CA GLU A 15 1.92 -4.66 10.45
C GLU A 15 0.96 -4.08 9.42
N HIS A 16 1.37 -3.01 8.73
CA HIS A 16 0.57 -2.40 7.66
C HIS A 16 0.39 -3.34 6.47
N ILE A 17 1.47 -4.01 6.03
CA ILE A 17 1.42 -5.00 4.94
C ILE A 17 0.48 -6.15 5.31
N ALA A 18 0.66 -6.75 6.49
CA ALA A 18 -0.18 -7.87 6.94
C ALA A 18 -1.67 -7.49 7.03
N ALA A 19 -1.98 -6.30 7.56
CA ALA A 19 -3.35 -5.80 7.62
C ALA A 19 -3.94 -5.56 6.22
N PHE A 20 -3.15 -5.02 5.30
CA PHE A 20 -3.57 -4.80 3.91
C PHE A 20 -3.83 -6.12 3.18
N GLU A 21 -2.92 -7.09 3.29
CA GLU A 21 -3.05 -8.43 2.69
C GLU A 21 -4.27 -9.18 3.20
N LEU A 22 -4.54 -9.11 4.51
CA LEU A 22 -5.74 -9.70 5.10
C LEU A 22 -7.02 -9.20 4.41
N VAL A 23 -7.09 -7.89 4.16
CA VAL A 23 -8.23 -7.29 3.45
C VAL A 23 -8.24 -7.73 1.97
N MET A 24 -7.12 -7.67 1.27
CA MET A 24 -7.07 -8.05 -0.16
C MET A 24 -7.42 -9.52 -0.41
N ASN A 25 -6.99 -10.42 0.48
CA ASN A 25 -7.33 -11.83 0.44
C ASN A 25 -8.83 -12.07 0.64
N LEU A 26 -9.47 -11.32 1.55
CA LEU A 26 -10.92 -11.38 1.77
C LEU A 26 -11.71 -10.97 0.53
N TYR A 27 -11.24 -9.96 -0.20
CA TYR A 27 -11.93 -9.44 -1.39
C TYR A 27 -11.50 -10.12 -2.69
N GLY A 28 -10.55 -11.07 -2.66
CA GLY A 28 -10.13 -11.86 -3.82
C GLY A 28 -9.62 -11.03 -5.01
N GLN A 29 -8.93 -9.92 -4.73
CA GLN A 29 -8.47 -8.99 -5.76
C GLN A 29 -7.19 -9.47 -6.44
N SER A 30 -6.98 -9.08 -7.71
CA SER A 30 -5.74 -9.40 -8.44
C SER A 30 -4.56 -8.59 -7.92
N ASN A 31 -3.33 -9.10 -8.09
CA ASN A 31 -2.10 -8.40 -7.67
C ASN A 31 -1.99 -6.99 -8.27
N ALA A 32 -2.42 -6.80 -9.52
CA ALA A 32 -2.43 -5.48 -10.16
C ALA A 32 -3.41 -4.50 -9.51
N ILE A 33 -4.54 -4.99 -8.99
CA ILE A 33 -5.49 -4.18 -8.23
C ILE A 33 -4.96 -3.92 -6.82
N ASN A 34 -4.35 -4.93 -6.17
CA ASN A 34 -3.74 -4.79 -4.85
C ASN A 34 -2.65 -3.71 -4.85
N ALA A 35 -1.76 -3.70 -5.85
CA ALA A 35 -0.73 -2.66 -5.96
C ALA A 35 -1.35 -1.25 -6.05
N LYS A 36 -2.41 -1.08 -6.84
CA LYS A 36 -3.11 0.22 -6.96
C LYS A 36 -3.79 0.62 -5.65
N LEU A 37 -4.44 -0.32 -4.96
CA LEU A 37 -5.10 -0.07 -3.68
C LEU A 37 -4.10 0.22 -2.58
N PHE A 38 -2.94 -0.43 -2.56
CA PHE A 38 -1.87 -0.19 -1.61
C PHE A 38 -1.40 1.27 -1.65
N ILE A 39 -1.23 1.83 -2.84
CA ILE A 39 -0.84 3.25 -3.00
C ILE A 39 -1.88 4.18 -2.34
N THR A 40 -3.17 3.84 -2.36
CA THR A 40 -4.24 4.64 -1.72
C THR A 40 -4.22 4.59 -0.19
N THR A 41 -3.42 3.68 0.39
CA THR A 41 -3.22 3.59 1.85
C THR A 41 -2.18 4.56 2.37
N LEU A 42 -1.28 5.03 1.50
CA LEU A 42 -0.23 5.97 1.86
C LEU A 42 -0.82 7.35 2.13
N THR A 43 -0.44 7.94 3.25
CA THR A 43 -0.82 9.30 3.65
C THR A 43 0.40 10.06 4.15
N GLY A 44 0.27 11.39 4.29
CA GLY A 44 1.31 12.23 4.88
C GLY A 44 2.69 12.00 4.23
N LYS A 45 3.72 11.80 5.07
CA LYS A 45 5.11 11.65 4.61
C LYS A 45 5.34 10.43 3.73
N ALA A 46 4.62 9.32 3.95
CA ALA A 46 4.73 8.14 3.11
C ALA A 46 4.20 8.40 1.69
N GLN A 47 3.12 9.17 1.58
CA GLN A 47 2.59 9.60 0.28
C GLN A 47 3.54 10.57 -0.43
N GLU A 48 4.09 11.55 0.31
CA GLU A 48 5.08 12.49 -0.23
C GLU A 48 6.32 11.77 -0.76
N TRP A 49 6.85 10.81 0.01
CA TRP A 49 7.96 9.96 -0.41
C TRP A 49 7.63 9.22 -1.71
N PHE A 50 6.49 8.53 -1.77
CA PHE A 50 6.09 7.79 -2.97
C PHE A 50 5.97 8.71 -4.20
N ALA A 51 5.39 9.90 -4.05
CA ALA A 51 5.24 10.88 -5.12
C ALA A 51 6.59 11.46 -5.59
N SER A 52 7.63 11.40 -4.76
CA SER A 52 8.98 11.87 -5.11
C SER A 52 9.83 10.83 -5.86
N LEU A 53 9.37 9.58 -5.95
CA LEU A 53 10.12 8.52 -6.61
C LEU A 53 10.12 8.72 -8.14
N PRO A 54 11.27 8.54 -8.80
CA PRO A 54 11.31 8.49 -10.27
C PRO A 54 10.46 7.32 -10.78
N GLY A 55 9.82 7.51 -11.95
CA GLY A 55 9.07 6.43 -12.60
C GLY A 55 9.98 5.22 -12.88
N GLY A 56 9.51 4.02 -12.50
CA GLY A 56 10.27 2.78 -12.66
C GLY A 56 11.17 2.39 -11.48
N CYS A 57 11.20 3.18 -10.39
CA CYS A 57 11.97 2.81 -9.19
C CYS A 57 11.30 1.75 -8.29
N ILE A 58 10.03 1.43 -8.53
CA ILE A 58 9.31 0.36 -7.84
C ILE A 58 8.91 -0.67 -8.90
N GLU A 59 9.63 -1.79 -8.93
CA GLU A 59 9.40 -2.86 -9.91
C GLU A 59 8.45 -3.94 -9.36
N THR A 60 8.53 -4.26 -8.06
CA THR A 60 7.69 -5.24 -7.39
C THR A 60 7.35 -4.83 -5.97
N ILE A 61 6.14 -5.17 -5.54
CA ILE A 61 5.81 -5.33 -4.12
C ILE A 61 6.03 -6.83 -3.90
N ASP A 62 7.16 -7.18 -3.27
CA ASP A 62 7.50 -8.56 -2.92
C ASP A 62 6.56 -9.12 -1.85
#